data_AF-A0A2E5EIC0-F1
#
_entry.id   AF-A0A2E5EIC0-F1
#
_cell.length_a   1.000
_cell.length_b   1.000
_cell.length_c   1.000
_cell.angle_alpha   90.00
_cell.angle_beta   90.00
_cell.angle_gamma   90.00
#
_symmetry.space_group_name_H-M   'P 1'
#
loop_
_entity.id
_entity.type
_entity.pdbx_description
1 polymer ?
#
loop_
_entity_poly.entity_id
_entity_poly.type
_entity_poly.pdbx_seq_one_letter_code
_entity_poly.pdbx_strand_id
1 'polypeptide(L)'
;MPLQFDSLPARVTKSTLLRWILDSEEVKKQQVGRIEIFGRQGSVEVPDSAGPRLAKRLDGRKLNGRVTQVWYEGGDEERNRSGHFKKLSRWLEMERSAEEEQAAELREASGGSDSSSSLANLVMRRSQAVLAQARHALGNRLSELRDVVLGLKDPTCEDCPSLTFEDANLNESQQEAIACPFRPVIQELFVNVSGLILY
;
A
#
# COMPACT_ATOMS: atom_id res chain seq x y z
N MET A 1 13.79 16.31 -21.24
CA MET A 1 12.83 15.31 -20.70
C MET A 1 12.39 15.72 -19.28
N PRO A 2 11.33 15.13 -18.68
CA PRO A 2 10.90 15.53 -17.34
C PRO A 2 11.81 14.96 -16.23
N LEU A 3 12.17 15.84 -15.30
CA LEU A 3 12.74 15.51 -14.00
C LEU A 3 11.57 15.29 -13.03
N GLN A 4 11.55 14.13 -12.38
CA GLN A 4 10.47 13.71 -11.50
C GLN A 4 10.87 13.92 -10.04
N PHE A 5 9.90 14.35 -9.25
CA PHE A 5 10.03 14.60 -7.82
C PHE A 5 9.00 13.79 -7.05
N ASP A 6 9.44 13.17 -5.97
CA ASP A 6 8.56 12.48 -5.03
C ASP A 6 8.86 12.87 -3.58
N SER A 7 7.89 12.62 -2.72
CA SER A 7 7.91 13.03 -1.33
C SER A 7 7.99 14.55 -1.12
N LEU A 8 7.37 15.33 -2.01
CA LEU A 8 7.27 16.78 -1.83
C LEU A 8 6.46 17.15 -0.57
N PRO A 9 6.80 18.27 0.09
CA PRO A 9 6.01 18.84 1.18
C PRO A 9 4.58 19.21 0.71
N ALA A 10 3.58 19.07 1.57
CA ALA A 10 2.17 19.32 1.23
C ALA A 10 1.85 20.76 0.79
N ARG A 11 2.73 21.73 1.09
CA ARG A 11 2.57 23.16 0.75
C ARG A 11 3.65 23.66 -0.20
N VAL A 12 4.21 22.78 -1.04
CA VAL A 12 5.21 23.20 -2.03
C VAL A 12 4.55 24.00 -3.15
N THR A 13 5.08 25.20 -3.41
CA THR A 13 4.63 26.04 -4.52
C THR A 13 5.57 25.88 -5.72
N LYS A 14 5.06 26.13 -6.94
CA LYS A 14 5.88 26.14 -8.16
C LYS A 14 7.10 27.06 -8.04
N SER A 15 6.92 28.23 -7.41
CA SER A 15 7.98 29.19 -7.13
C SER A 15 9.06 28.65 -6.19
N THR A 16 8.67 27.91 -5.15
CA THR A 16 9.63 27.30 -4.22
C THR A 16 10.46 26.23 -4.92
N LEU A 17 9.81 25.38 -5.71
CA LEU A 17 10.45 24.30 -6.45
C LEU A 17 11.41 24.86 -7.50
N LEU A 18 10.99 25.89 -8.26
CA LEU A 18 11.87 26.59 -9.20
C LEU A 18 13.09 27.21 -8.50
N ARG A 19 12.89 27.92 -7.38
CA ARG A 19 14.01 28.51 -6.62
C ARG A 19 14.99 27.44 -6.14
N TRP A 20 14.48 26.31 -5.67
CA TRP A 20 15.29 25.19 -5.20
C TRP A 20 16.11 24.54 -6.33
N ILE A 21 15.56 24.44 -7.54
CA ILE A 21 16.32 23.99 -8.71
C ILE A 21 17.40 25.00 -9.10
N LEU A 22 17.07 26.30 -9.11
CA LEU A 22 18.04 27.35 -9.49
C LEU A 22 19.22 27.47 -8.51
N ASP A 23 19.03 27.10 -7.24
CA ASP A 23 20.09 27.03 -6.21
C ASP A 23 21.21 26.02 -6.55
N SER A 24 20.95 25.07 -7.46
CA SER A 24 21.94 24.07 -7.85
C SER A 24 22.96 24.54 -8.91
N GLU A 25 22.80 25.75 -9.45
CA GLU A 25 23.59 26.40 -10.52
C GLU A 25 23.69 25.64 -11.86
N GLU A 26 23.16 24.42 -11.96
CA GLU A 26 23.25 23.59 -13.17
C GLU A 26 22.33 24.07 -14.31
N VAL A 27 21.27 24.84 -14.00
CA VAL A 27 20.24 25.23 -14.97
C VAL A 27 19.84 26.68 -14.80
N LYS A 28 19.72 27.41 -15.91
CA LYS A 28 19.21 28.79 -15.93
C LYS A 28 17.68 28.80 -15.96
N LYS A 29 17.05 29.84 -15.42
CA LYS A 29 15.59 30.01 -15.42
C LYS A 29 14.93 29.87 -16.79
N GLN A 30 15.64 30.24 -17.86
CA GLN A 30 15.18 30.15 -19.25
C GLN A 30 15.17 28.72 -19.81
N GLN A 31 15.90 27.80 -19.19
CA GLN A 31 16.03 26.41 -19.62
C GLN A 31 15.07 25.48 -18.89
N VAL A 32 14.41 25.97 -17.83
CA VAL A 32 13.36 25.22 -17.14
C VAL A 32 12.05 25.39 -17.91
N GLY A 33 11.48 24.28 -18.35
CA GLY A 33 10.23 24.24 -19.09
C GLY A 33 9.01 24.20 -18.17
N ARG A 34 8.02 23.39 -18.53
CA ARG A 34 6.78 23.26 -17.76
C ARG A 34 7.05 22.67 -16.37
N ILE A 35 6.38 23.23 -15.36
CA ILE A 35 6.38 22.75 -13.97
C ILE A 35 4.96 22.33 -13.59
N GLU A 36 4.79 21.06 -13.26
CA GLU A 36 3.54 20.49 -12.77
C GLU A 36 3.73 19.92 -11.37
N ILE A 37 2.72 20.09 -10.54
CA ILE A 37 2.71 19.59 -9.15
C ILE A 37 1.39 18.87 -8.94
N PHE A 38 1.47 17.62 -8.54
CA PHE A 38 0.34 16.74 -8.28
C PHE A 38 0.44 16.21 -6.86
N GLY A 39 -0.20 16.91 -5.92
CA GLY A 39 -0.17 16.56 -4.50
C GLY A 39 1.25 16.60 -3.92
N ARG A 40 1.86 15.43 -3.75
CA ARG A 40 3.21 15.25 -3.19
C ARG A 40 4.25 14.83 -4.24
N GLN A 41 3.85 14.83 -5.50
CA GLN A 41 4.70 14.56 -6.64
C GLN A 41 4.76 15.79 -7.55
N GLY A 42 5.81 15.89 -8.37
CA GLY A 42 5.94 16.96 -9.33
C GLY A 42 6.83 16.56 -10.49
N SER A 43 6.64 17.24 -11.61
CA SER A 43 7.45 17.08 -12.81
C SER A 43 7.96 18.44 -13.29
N VAL A 44 9.20 18.48 -13.72
CA VAL A 44 9.83 19.68 -14.29
C VAL A 44 10.57 19.33 -15.56
N GLU A 45 10.24 19.99 -16.65
CA GLU A 45 11.00 19.84 -17.89
C GLU A 45 12.35 20.55 -17.78
N VAL A 46 13.43 19.80 -18.03
CA VAL A 46 14.80 20.30 -18.05
C VAL A 46 15.54 19.78 -19.28
N PRO A 47 16.58 20.50 -19.74
CA PRO A 47 17.38 20.08 -20.88
C PRO A 47 18.15 18.79 -20.55
N ASP A 48 18.33 17.95 -21.57
CA ASP A 48 18.91 16.62 -21.40
C ASP A 48 20.37 16.65 -20.93
N SER A 49 21.09 17.75 -21.20
CA SER A 49 22.46 17.96 -20.73
C SER A 49 22.58 18.14 -19.22
N ALA A 50 21.53 18.63 -18.54
CA ALA A 50 21.55 18.97 -17.11
C ALA A 50 20.74 17.99 -16.25
N GLY A 51 19.76 17.30 -16.82
CA GLY A 51 18.87 16.35 -16.13
C GLY A 51 19.56 15.37 -15.16
N PRO A 52 20.52 14.54 -15.61
CA PRO A 52 21.14 13.55 -14.73
C PRO A 52 22.02 14.17 -13.63
N ARG A 53 22.66 15.32 -13.90
CA ARG A 53 23.47 16.05 -12.91
C ARG A 53 22.59 16.66 -11.83
N LEU A 54 21.44 17.22 -12.22
CA LEU A 54 20.42 17.73 -11.32
C LEU A 54 19.84 16.64 -10.43
N ALA A 55 19.42 15.51 -11.01
CA ALA A 55 18.89 14.39 -10.22
C ALA A 55 19.88 13.96 -9.14
N LYS A 56 21.15 13.74 -9.50
CA LYS A 56 22.18 13.31 -8.54
C LYS A 56 22.47 14.34 -7.43
N ARG A 57 22.32 15.64 -7.70
CA ARG A 57 22.54 16.71 -6.71
C ARG A 57 21.34 16.96 -5.81
N LEU A 58 20.13 16.85 -6.36
CA LEU A 58 18.89 17.16 -5.66
C LEU A 58 18.31 15.93 -4.94
N ASP A 59 18.66 14.73 -5.36
CA ASP A 59 18.26 13.50 -4.68
C ASP A 59 18.81 13.47 -3.25
N GLY A 60 17.92 13.20 -2.29
CA GLY A 60 18.27 13.17 -0.87
C GLY A 60 18.43 14.55 -0.21
N ARG A 61 18.34 15.67 -0.96
CA ARG A 61 18.35 17.01 -0.35
C ARG A 61 17.03 17.27 0.40
N LYS A 62 17.13 18.09 1.44
CA LYS A 62 15.96 18.53 2.20
C LYS A 62 15.30 19.73 1.52
N LEU A 63 14.02 19.59 1.20
CA LEU A 63 13.14 20.68 0.78
C LEU A 63 12.14 20.95 1.91
N ASN A 64 12.19 22.15 2.50
CA ASN A 64 11.39 22.52 3.68
C ASN A 64 11.46 21.50 4.83
N GLY A 65 12.66 20.98 5.12
CA GLY A 65 12.89 20.02 6.20
C GLY A 65 12.61 18.55 5.84
N ARG A 66 12.06 18.26 4.66
CA ARG A 66 11.76 16.91 4.21
C ARG A 66 12.73 16.43 3.13
N VAL A 67 13.24 15.22 3.26
CA VAL A 67 14.06 14.57 2.23
C VAL A 67 13.19 14.34 1.00
N THR A 68 13.61 14.88 -0.14
CA THR A 68 12.92 14.75 -1.43
C THR A 68 13.70 13.79 -2.30
N GLN A 69 13.00 12.87 -2.97
CA GLN A 69 13.61 11.97 -3.95
C GLN A 69 13.45 12.58 -5.33
N VAL A 70 14.54 12.58 -6.10
CA VAL A 70 14.58 13.19 -7.43
C VAL A 70 15.23 12.22 -8.40
N TRP A 71 14.54 11.92 -9.50
CA TRP A 71 15.10 11.10 -10.56
C TRP A 71 14.83 11.72 -11.92
N TYR A 72 15.74 11.48 -12.84
CA TYR A 72 15.64 11.97 -14.20
C TYR A 72 15.17 10.85 -15.11
N GLU A 73 14.07 11.10 -15.82
CA GLU A 73 13.55 10.19 -16.84
C GLU A 73 14.31 10.43 -18.15
N GLY A 74 15.57 9.97 -18.17
CA GLY A 74 16.46 10.02 -19.33
C GLY A 74 16.66 8.64 -19.94
N GLY A 75 16.62 8.55 -21.28
CA GLY A 75 16.63 7.29 -22.04
C GLY A 75 17.85 6.37 -21.87
N ASP A 76 18.89 6.79 -21.14
CA ASP A 76 20.04 5.91 -20.82
C ASP A 76 19.70 4.89 -19.72
N GLU A 77 18.86 5.24 -18.75
CA GLU A 77 18.43 4.28 -17.71
C GLU A 77 17.48 3.23 -18.28
N GLU A 78 16.69 3.55 -19.29
CA GLU A 78 15.76 2.60 -19.91
C GLU A 78 16.50 1.46 -20.62
N ARG A 79 17.66 1.76 -21.22
CA ARG A 79 18.57 0.75 -21.77
C ARG A 79 19.14 -0.17 -20.67
N ASN A 80 19.54 0.38 -19.52
CA ASN A 80 20.11 -0.40 -18.41
C ASN A 80 19.05 -1.18 -17.61
N ARG A 81 17.88 -0.58 -17.33
CA ARG A 81 16.74 -1.24 -16.66
C ARG A 81 16.24 -2.43 -17.47
N SER A 82 16.22 -2.33 -18.80
CA SER A 82 15.90 -3.47 -19.67
C SER A 82 16.83 -4.66 -19.44
N GLY A 83 18.10 -4.42 -19.10
CA GLY A 83 19.08 -5.46 -18.76
C GLY A 83 18.82 -6.09 -17.39
N HIS A 84 18.49 -5.29 -16.38
CA HIS A 84 18.19 -5.80 -15.03
C HIS A 84 16.93 -6.63 -14.98
N PHE A 85 15.85 -6.21 -15.65
CA PHE A 85 14.63 -7.01 -15.75
C PHE A 85 14.87 -8.31 -16.53
N LYS A 86 15.65 -8.27 -17.62
CA LYS A 86 16.08 -9.50 -18.33
C LYS A 86 16.87 -10.44 -17.43
N LYS A 87 17.74 -9.90 -16.57
CA LYS A 87 18.52 -10.68 -15.61
C LYS A 87 17.62 -11.32 -14.54
N LEU A 88 16.65 -10.57 -14.01
CA LEU A 88 15.66 -11.09 -13.06
C LEU A 88 14.80 -12.20 -13.70
N SER A 89 14.28 -11.98 -14.90
CA SER A 89 13.52 -13.00 -15.63
C SER A 89 14.35 -14.26 -15.86
N ARG A 90 15.63 -14.11 -16.22
CA ARG A 90 16.55 -15.25 -16.36
C ARG A 90 16.77 -15.99 -15.03
N TRP A 91 16.90 -15.28 -13.91
CA TRP A 91 17.02 -15.91 -12.60
C TRP A 91 15.76 -16.67 -12.20
N LEU A 92 14.57 -16.09 -12.43
CA LEU A 92 13.30 -16.77 -12.16
C LEU A 92 13.13 -18.03 -13.01
N GLU A 93 13.58 -18.02 -14.26
CA GLU A 93 13.52 -19.22 -15.12
C GLU A 93 14.47 -20.32 -14.63
N MET A 94 15.67 -19.95 -14.16
CA MET A 94 16.61 -20.92 -13.59
C MET A 94 16.08 -21.51 -12.27
N GLU A 95 15.45 -20.71 -11.43
CA GLU A 95 14.82 -21.19 -10.19
C GLU A 95 13.69 -22.18 -10.50
N ARG A 96 12.84 -21.85 -11.47
CA ARG A 96 11.76 -22.73 -11.92
C ARG A 96 12.29 -24.07 -12.42
N SER A 97 13.33 -24.04 -13.26
CA SER A 97 13.96 -25.26 -13.78
C SER A 97 14.54 -26.11 -12.65
N ALA A 98 15.19 -25.50 -11.66
CA ALA A 98 15.74 -26.21 -10.51
C ALA A 98 14.65 -26.82 -9.61
N GLU A 99 13.54 -26.11 -9.41
CA GLU A 99 12.38 -26.61 -8.65
C GLU A 99 11.72 -27.80 -9.36
N GLU A 100 11.60 -27.76 -10.70
CA GLU A 100 11.07 -28.86 -11.49
C GLU A 100 11.95 -30.12 -11.39
N GLU A 101 13.28 -29.96 -11.45
CA GLU A 101 14.23 -31.07 -11.28
C GLU A 101 14.13 -31.67 -9.87
N GLN A 102 14.09 -30.84 -8.82
CA GLN A 102 13.93 -31.33 -7.44
C GLN A 102 12.59 -32.01 -7.22
N ALA A 103 11.50 -31.49 -7.80
CA ALA A 103 10.18 -32.10 -7.71
C ALA A 103 10.12 -33.46 -8.44
N ALA A 104 10.84 -33.61 -9.55
CA ALA A 104 10.99 -34.87 -10.26
C ALA A 104 11.82 -35.88 -9.46
N GLU A 105 12.97 -35.47 -8.93
CA GLU A 105 13.82 -36.30 -8.08
C GLU A 105 13.09 -36.76 -6.83
N LEU A 106 12.31 -35.88 -6.18
CA LEU A 106 11.50 -36.24 -5.02
C LEU A 106 10.40 -37.25 -5.41
N ARG A 107 9.79 -37.10 -6.59
CA ARG A 107 8.79 -38.08 -7.10
C ARG A 107 9.43 -39.44 -7.34
N GLU A 108 10.61 -39.49 -7.94
CA GLU A 108 11.35 -40.73 -8.20
C GLU A 108 11.85 -41.39 -6.91
N ALA A 109 12.44 -40.60 -6.00
CA ALA A 109 12.89 -41.06 -4.69
C ALA A 109 11.73 -41.48 -3.77
N SER A 110 10.54 -40.90 -3.96
CA SER A 110 9.32 -41.28 -3.22
C SER A 110 8.64 -42.56 -3.73
N GLY A 111 9.29 -43.31 -4.63
CA GLY A 111 8.83 -44.61 -5.10
C GLY A 111 8.38 -45.53 -3.96
N GLY A 112 7.06 -45.56 -3.72
CA GLY A 112 6.39 -46.57 -2.91
C GLY A 112 6.25 -46.32 -1.41
N SER A 113 5.95 -45.10 -0.94
CA SER A 113 5.43 -44.94 0.44
C SER A 113 4.11 -44.17 0.48
N ASP A 114 3.02 -44.92 0.65
CA ASP A 114 1.63 -44.42 0.83
C ASP A 114 1.48 -43.39 1.97
N SER A 115 2.45 -43.35 2.88
CA SER A 115 2.48 -42.39 4.00
C SER A 115 2.81 -40.96 3.55
N SER A 116 3.65 -40.79 2.52
CA SER A 116 4.02 -39.47 2.00
C SER A 116 2.90 -38.81 1.20
N SER A 117 2.15 -39.61 0.42
CA SER A 117 0.97 -39.13 -0.31
C SER A 117 -0.18 -38.76 0.65
N SER A 118 -0.30 -39.46 1.78
CA SER A 118 -1.24 -39.14 2.87
C SER A 118 -0.99 -37.75 3.47
N LEU A 119 0.28 -37.39 3.74
CA LEU A 119 0.63 -36.08 4.27
C LEU A 119 0.41 -34.96 3.24
N ALA A 120 0.81 -35.18 1.98
CA ALA A 120 0.56 -34.21 0.90
C ALA A 120 -0.95 -33.97 0.70
N ASN A 121 -1.76 -35.03 0.73
CA ASN A 121 -3.22 -34.94 0.65
C ASN A 121 -3.83 -34.23 1.87
N LEU A 122 -3.28 -34.43 3.07
CA LEU A 122 -3.73 -33.75 4.28
C LEU A 122 -3.44 -32.23 4.22
N VAL A 123 -2.24 -31.85 3.77
CA VAL A 123 -1.86 -30.43 3.60
C VAL A 123 -2.74 -29.77 2.54
N MET A 124 -2.97 -30.43 1.40
CA MET A 124 -3.88 -29.95 0.35
C MET A 124 -5.32 -29.81 0.85
N ARG A 125 -5.84 -30.75 1.64
CA ARG A 125 -7.18 -30.63 2.22
C ARG A 125 -7.28 -29.49 3.22
N ARG A 126 -6.25 -29.28 4.04
CA ARG A 126 -6.23 -28.20 5.02
C ARG A 126 -6.12 -26.82 4.36
N SER A 127 -5.32 -26.69 3.29
CA SER A 127 -5.23 -25.44 2.53
C SER A 127 -6.56 -25.12 1.83
N GLN A 128 -7.22 -26.12 1.24
CA GLN A 128 -8.54 -25.97 0.64
C GLN A 128 -9.60 -25.57 1.67
N ALA A 129 -9.57 -26.15 2.88
CA ALA A 129 -10.48 -25.79 3.96
C ALA A 129 -10.27 -24.35 4.46
N VAL A 130 -9.02 -23.91 4.61
CA VAL A 130 -8.68 -22.53 4.99
C VAL A 130 -9.10 -21.54 3.91
N LEU A 131 -8.89 -21.87 2.63
CA LEU A 131 -9.32 -21.02 1.51
C LEU A 131 -10.86 -20.97 1.39
N ALA A 132 -11.55 -22.08 1.63
CA ALA A 132 -13.02 -22.10 1.69
C ALA A 132 -13.53 -21.25 2.88
N GLN A 133 -12.91 -21.38 4.05
CA GLN A 133 -13.22 -20.57 5.23
C GLN A 133 -12.95 -19.08 4.99
N ALA A 134 -11.84 -18.73 4.31
CA ALA A 134 -11.53 -17.36 3.92
C ALA A 134 -12.54 -16.81 2.90
N ARG A 135 -12.99 -17.61 1.94
CA ARG A 135 -14.08 -17.25 1.01
C ARG A 135 -15.40 -17.00 1.75
N HIS A 136 -15.73 -17.79 2.75
CA HIS A 136 -16.89 -17.55 3.60
C HIS A 136 -16.74 -16.30 4.48
N ALA A 137 -15.54 -16.01 4.99
CA ALA A 137 -15.25 -14.80 5.76
C ALA A 137 -15.25 -13.52 4.91
N LEU A 138 -14.88 -13.61 3.63
CA LEU A 138 -14.92 -12.52 2.65
C LEU A 138 -16.32 -12.27 2.06
N GLY A 139 -17.31 -13.12 2.36
CA GLY A 139 -18.62 -13.10 1.71
C GLY A 139 -19.67 -12.17 2.32
N ASN A 140 -19.73 -12.04 3.65
CA ASN A 140 -20.85 -11.31 4.29
C ASN A 140 -20.40 -10.12 5.13
N ARG A 141 -19.44 -10.27 6.04
CA ARG A 141 -19.18 -9.19 7.01
C ARG A 141 -18.30 -8.06 6.47
N LEU A 142 -17.36 -8.38 5.58
CA LEU A 142 -16.49 -7.38 4.94
C LEU A 142 -17.17 -6.66 3.78
N SER A 143 -18.04 -7.33 3.03
CA SER A 143 -18.90 -6.72 2.02
C SER A 143 -19.89 -5.76 2.66
N GLU A 144 -20.53 -6.16 3.77
CA GLU A 144 -21.40 -5.28 4.56
C GLU A 144 -20.64 -4.08 5.15
N LEU A 145 -19.46 -4.29 5.75
CA LEU A 145 -18.62 -3.21 6.24
C LEU A 145 -18.20 -2.24 5.12
N ARG A 146 -17.84 -2.77 3.95
CA ARG A 146 -17.51 -1.96 2.78
C ARG A 146 -18.70 -1.11 2.35
N ASP A 147 -19.89 -1.70 2.26
CA ASP A 147 -21.09 -1.00 1.81
C ASP A 147 -21.53 0.07 2.83
N VAL A 148 -21.33 -0.17 4.13
CA VAL A 148 -21.51 0.83 5.21
C VAL A 148 -20.50 1.97 5.12
N VAL A 149 -19.21 1.66 4.93
CA VAL A 149 -18.14 2.68 4.80
C VAL A 149 -18.32 3.54 3.55
N LEU A 150 -18.86 2.96 2.47
CA LEU A 150 -19.16 3.69 1.22
C LEU A 150 -20.52 4.42 1.26
N GLY A 151 -21.29 4.33 2.35
CA GLY A 151 -22.60 4.96 2.49
C GLY A 151 -23.71 4.34 1.63
N LEU A 152 -23.50 3.13 1.13
CA LEU A 152 -24.47 2.38 0.31
C LEU A 152 -25.50 1.63 1.16
N LYS A 153 -25.18 1.39 2.43
CA LYS A 153 -26.05 0.72 3.40
C LYS A 153 -25.93 1.43 4.74
N ASP A 154 -27.05 1.72 5.39
CA ASP A 154 -27.02 2.30 6.74
C ASP A 154 -26.48 1.28 7.75
N PRO A 155 -25.62 1.72 8.70
CA PRO A 155 -25.13 0.85 9.76
C PRO A 155 -26.32 0.40 10.62
N THR A 156 -26.64 -0.89 10.55
CA THR A 156 -27.60 -1.51 11.45
C THR A 156 -26.83 -2.09 12.62
N CYS A 157 -26.98 -1.48 13.80
CA CYS A 157 -26.62 -2.16 15.04
C CYS A 157 -27.81 -3.03 15.38
N GLU A 158 -27.64 -4.36 15.35
CA GLU A 158 -28.62 -5.24 15.98
C GLU A 158 -28.80 -4.82 17.44
N ASP A 159 -30.05 -4.78 17.90
CA ASP A 159 -30.41 -4.36 19.25
C ASP A 159 -29.55 -5.12 20.27
N CYS A 160 -28.95 -4.40 21.23
CA CYS A 160 -28.07 -5.00 22.26
C CYS A 160 -28.83 -6.20 22.87
N PRO A 161 -28.33 -7.44 22.70
CA PRO A 161 -29.02 -8.60 23.23
C PRO A 161 -29.15 -8.43 24.74
N SER A 162 -30.34 -8.67 25.28
CA SER A 162 -30.57 -8.58 26.73
C SER A 162 -29.76 -9.68 27.42
N LEU A 163 -28.53 -9.36 27.81
CA LEU A 163 -27.65 -10.26 28.54
C LEU A 163 -28.13 -10.32 30.00
N THR A 164 -28.44 -11.52 30.46
CA THR A 164 -28.62 -11.79 31.89
C THR A 164 -27.25 -12.00 32.51
N PHE A 165 -26.81 -11.07 33.35
CA PHE A 165 -25.54 -11.19 34.06
C PHE A 165 -25.68 -12.22 35.20
N GLU A 166 -24.91 -13.30 35.16
CA GLU A 166 -24.90 -14.32 36.23
C GLU A 166 -24.10 -13.86 37.46
N ASP A 167 -23.22 -12.86 37.32
CA ASP A 167 -22.37 -12.37 38.40
C ASP A 167 -23.02 -11.20 39.15
N ALA A 168 -23.42 -11.46 40.40
CA ALA A 168 -24.09 -10.48 41.27
C ALA A 168 -23.17 -9.35 41.77
N ASN A 169 -21.86 -9.44 41.54
CA ASN A 169 -20.90 -8.44 42.01
C ASN A 169 -20.63 -7.31 41.01
N LEU A 170 -21.20 -7.36 39.80
CA LEU A 170 -21.08 -6.29 38.83
C LEU A 170 -21.99 -5.12 39.21
N ASN A 171 -21.41 -3.94 39.39
CA ASN A 171 -22.20 -2.73 39.62
C ASN A 171 -22.90 -2.28 38.32
N GLU A 172 -23.89 -1.40 38.44
CA GLU A 172 -24.71 -0.92 37.32
C GLU A 172 -23.87 -0.31 36.19
N SER A 173 -22.82 0.47 36.54
CA SER A 173 -21.91 1.05 35.56
C SER A 173 -21.11 0.01 34.78
N GLN A 174 -20.72 -1.09 35.42
CA GLN A 174 -20.03 -2.22 34.76
C GLN A 174 -20.98 -3.03 33.89
N GLN A 175 -22.22 -3.26 34.36
CA GLN A 175 -23.25 -3.94 33.57
C GLN A 175 -23.56 -3.14 32.29
N GLU A 176 -23.69 -1.82 32.39
CA GLU A 176 -23.87 -0.95 31.21
C GLU A 176 -22.68 -1.00 30.24
N ALA A 177 -21.45 -0.98 30.75
CA ALA A 177 -20.24 -1.04 29.93
C ALA A 177 -20.12 -2.37 29.17
N ILE A 178 -20.55 -3.48 29.77
CA ILE A 178 -20.54 -4.80 29.14
C ILE A 178 -21.74 -4.98 28.20
N ALA A 179 -22.91 -4.45 28.55
CA ALA A 179 -24.13 -4.58 27.76
C ALA A 179 -24.04 -3.87 26.40
N CYS A 180 -23.36 -2.73 26.31
CA CYS A 180 -23.15 -2.04 25.03
C CYS A 180 -21.72 -1.44 24.95
N PRO A 181 -20.70 -2.22 24.58
CA PRO A 181 -19.29 -1.78 24.58
C PRO A 181 -18.95 -0.68 23.55
N PHE A 182 -19.88 -0.33 22.65
CA PHE A 182 -19.64 0.61 21.55
C PHE A 182 -20.39 1.95 21.68
N ARG A 183 -21.18 2.17 22.74
CA ARG A 183 -22.03 3.36 22.85
C ARG A 183 -21.30 4.71 22.93
N PRO A 184 -20.12 4.88 23.58
CA PRO A 184 -19.57 6.23 23.75
C PRO A 184 -18.72 6.74 22.57
N VAL A 185 -18.27 5.89 21.64
CA VAL A 185 -17.33 6.33 20.58
C VAL A 185 -18.04 6.76 19.30
N ILE A 186 -19.24 6.24 19.00
CA ILE A 186 -19.93 6.51 17.73
C ILE A 186 -20.74 7.82 17.78
N GLN A 187 -21.25 8.24 18.95
CA GLN A 187 -22.00 9.49 19.07
C GLN A 187 -21.13 10.74 18.88
N GLU A 188 -19.85 10.74 19.30
CA GLU A 188 -18.97 11.90 19.05
C GLU A 188 -18.46 12.00 17.60
N LEU A 189 -18.28 10.87 16.91
CA LEU A 189 -17.83 10.86 15.52
C LEU A 189 -18.94 11.29 14.54
N PHE A 190 -20.21 10.97 14.81
CA PHE A 190 -21.30 11.35 13.91
C PHE A 190 -21.71 12.83 14.02
N VAL A 191 -21.64 13.43 15.21
CA VAL A 191 -21.96 14.86 15.38
C VAL A 191 -20.93 15.75 14.66
N ASN A 192 -19.67 15.32 14.54
CA ASN A 192 -18.62 16.10 13.87
C ASN A 192 -18.66 16.01 12.33
N VAL A 193 -19.15 14.91 11.74
CA VAL A 193 -19.20 14.75 10.27
C VAL A 193 -20.39 15.49 9.66
N SER A 194 -21.53 15.59 10.37
CA SER A 194 -22.69 16.35 9.89
C SER A 194 -22.52 17.88 9.98
N GLY A 195 -21.57 18.38 10.77
CA GLY A 195 -21.25 19.81 10.85
C GLY A 195 -20.37 20.34 9.71
N LEU A 196 -19.80 19.46 8.88
CA LEU A 196 -18.81 19.82 7.85
C LEU A 196 -19.38 19.84 6.41
N ILE A 197 -20.68 19.63 6.24
CA ILE A 197 -21.37 19.61 4.92
C ILE A 197 -22.33 20.80 4.74
N LEU A 198 -22.45 21.68 5.74
CA LEU A 198 -23.25 22.91 5.65
C LEU A 198 -22.42 24.14 5.98
N TYR A 199 -21.34 24.40 5.22
CA TYR A 199 -20.75 25.72 5.00
C TYR A 199 -19.94 25.75 3.69
#